data_AF-F6JJH2-F1
#
_entry.id   AF-F6JJH2-F1
#
_cell.length_a   1.000
_cell.length_b   1.000
_cell.length_c   1.000
_cell.angle_alpha   90.00
_cell.angle_beta   90.00
_cell.angle_gamma   90.00
#
_symmetry.space_group_name_H-M   'P 1'
#
loop_
_entity.id
_entity.type
_entity.pdbx_description
1 polymer ?
#
loop_
_entity_poly.entity_id
_entity_poly.type
_entity_poly.pdbx_seq_one_letter_code
_entity_poly.pdbx_strand_id
1 'polypeptide(L)'
;NSSVDSYPLALKMMFNYDIQSNALSILRAMYKETVPARQRGMNEASDEWERLLQNQTVHLPPHPNIVCMFGFFCDEVRNFPDGHLLYPVAQPQRINPQGYGRNMSLYLLMKRYDHSLRGLLDSQDLSTRNRILLLAQMLEAVNHLSRHGVAHRDIKSDNVLIELQVDAAPVLVLSDFGCCLADKVHGLRLPYVSQDVDKGGNAALMAPEIFNTMPGPFAVLNYGKADLWACGALAYEIFGNR
;
A
#
# COMPACT_ATOMS: atom_id res chain seq x y z
N ASN A 1 3.18 -25.66 9.06
CA ASN A 1 2.62 -24.37 9.52
C ASN A 1 3.69 -23.51 10.15
N SER A 2 4.14 -22.48 9.44
CA SER A 2 5.04 -21.45 9.96
C SER A 2 4.24 -20.41 10.74
N SER A 3 4.28 -20.48 12.08
CA SER A 3 3.67 -19.45 12.95
C SER A 3 4.27 -18.06 12.64
N VAL A 4 3.51 -16.99 12.89
CA VAL A 4 4.02 -15.61 12.87
C VAL A 4 5.19 -15.46 13.85
N ASP A 5 5.20 -16.22 14.95
CA ASP A 5 6.30 -16.18 15.92
C ASP A 5 7.62 -16.71 15.37
N SER A 6 7.57 -17.70 14.47
CA SER A 6 8.78 -18.29 13.86
C SER A 6 9.30 -17.47 12.70
N TYR A 7 8.40 -16.76 12.00
CA TYR A 7 8.72 -15.89 10.87
C TYR A 7 7.94 -14.58 11.01
N PRO A 8 8.46 -13.62 11.82
CA PRO A 8 7.72 -12.41 12.20
C PRO A 8 7.75 -11.31 11.14
N LEU A 9 8.46 -11.54 10.04
CA LEU A 9 8.65 -10.58 8.95
C LEU A 9 8.03 -11.11 7.66
N ALA A 10 7.60 -10.17 6.83
CA ALA A 10 7.18 -10.42 5.46
C ALA A 10 8.05 -9.60 4.51
N LEU A 11 8.38 -10.19 3.36
CA LEU A 11 9.13 -9.54 2.29
C LEU A 11 8.23 -9.47 1.06
N LYS A 12 7.73 -8.27 0.73
CA LYS A 12 6.95 -8.05 -0.51
C LYS A 12 7.93 -7.77 -1.64
N MET A 13 7.96 -8.63 -2.66
CA MET A 13 8.68 -8.40 -3.90
C MET A 13 7.70 -7.84 -4.93
N MET A 14 8.04 -6.71 -5.55
CA MET A 14 7.26 -6.14 -6.64
C MET A 14 7.53 -6.90 -7.95
N PHE A 15 6.55 -6.98 -8.85
CA PHE A 15 6.80 -7.47 -10.21
C PHE A 15 7.27 -6.32 -11.10
N ASN A 16 8.37 -6.56 -11.83
CA ASN A 16 8.96 -5.58 -12.74
C ASN A 16 9.04 -6.17 -14.15
N TYR A 17 8.21 -5.68 -15.08
CA TYR A 17 8.18 -6.11 -16.48
C TYR A 17 8.91 -5.11 -17.41
N ASP A 18 8.72 -3.82 -17.16
CA ASP A 18 9.08 -2.78 -18.14
C ASP A 18 10.19 -1.85 -17.67
N ILE A 19 10.45 -1.78 -16.36
CA ILE A 19 11.40 -0.82 -15.79
C ILE A 19 12.82 -1.36 -15.96
N GLN A 20 13.73 -0.52 -16.47
CA GLN A 20 15.15 -0.88 -16.59
C GLN A 20 15.68 -1.44 -15.25
N SER A 21 16.56 -2.44 -15.33
CA SER A 21 17.17 -3.12 -14.17
C SER A 21 18.19 -2.21 -13.45
N ASN A 22 17.71 -1.05 -13.00
CA ASN A 22 18.43 0.00 -12.31
C ASN A 22 17.55 0.42 -11.12
N ALA A 23 18.15 0.45 -9.93
CA ALA A 23 17.44 0.76 -8.69
C ALA A 23 16.70 2.11 -8.76
N LEU A 24 17.29 3.14 -9.38
CA LEU A 24 16.70 4.46 -9.50
C LEU A 24 15.41 4.46 -10.33
N SER A 25 15.43 3.80 -11.49
CA SER A 25 14.27 3.71 -12.37
C SER A 25 13.13 2.96 -11.69
N ILE A 26 13.46 1.88 -10.97
CA ILE A 26 12.49 1.07 -10.22
C ILE A 26 11.85 1.90 -9.09
N LEU A 27 12.67 2.59 -8.28
CA LEU A 27 12.18 3.42 -7.19
C LEU A 27 11.31 4.58 -7.69
N ARG A 28 11.68 5.23 -8.80
CA ARG A 28 10.84 6.29 -9.39
C ARG A 28 9.48 5.78 -9.85
N ALA A 29 9.43 4.59 -10.42
CA ALA A 29 8.18 4.00 -10.89
C ALA A 29 7.30 3.48 -9.75
N MET A 30 7.91 3.02 -8.66
CA MET A 30 7.22 2.31 -7.56
C MET A 30 7.27 3.07 -6.22
N TYR A 31 7.62 4.37 -6.21
CA TYR A 31 7.86 5.11 -4.96
C TYR A 31 6.65 5.15 -4.02
N LYS A 32 5.44 5.04 -4.57
CA LYS A 32 4.19 5.06 -3.79
C LYS A 32 4.15 3.91 -2.78
N GLU A 33 4.69 2.74 -3.15
CA GLU A 33 4.81 1.58 -2.26
C GLU A 33 5.75 1.85 -1.08
N THR A 34 6.66 2.83 -1.18
CA THR A 34 7.67 3.13 -0.15
C THR A 34 7.29 4.30 0.77
N VAL A 35 6.10 4.89 0.59
CA VAL A 35 5.62 6.05 1.37
C VAL A 35 5.64 5.80 2.90
N PRO A 36 5.22 4.63 3.43
CA PRO A 36 5.26 4.36 4.87
C PRO A 36 6.61 3.78 5.36
N ALA A 37 7.63 3.70 4.51
CA ALA A 37 8.92 3.11 4.88
C ALA A 37 9.66 3.97 5.93
N ARG A 38 10.04 3.34 7.05
CA ARG A 38 10.77 3.99 8.15
C ARG A 38 12.20 4.38 7.73
N GLN A 39 12.91 3.46 7.09
CA GLN A 39 14.24 3.69 6.55
C GLN A 39 14.15 3.86 5.04
N ARG A 40 14.60 5.01 4.54
CA ARG A 40 14.58 5.36 3.10
C ARG A 40 15.95 5.48 2.45
N GLY A 41 17.04 5.40 3.22
CA GLY A 41 18.40 5.54 2.71
C GLY A 41 18.93 4.23 2.16
N MET A 42 19.48 4.26 0.95
CA MET A 42 20.29 3.18 0.37
C MET A 42 21.75 3.66 0.30
N ASN A 43 22.56 3.24 1.29
CA ASN A 43 24.00 3.56 1.45
C ASN A 43 24.36 5.03 1.77
N GLU A 44 25.41 5.23 2.56
CA GLU A 44 25.95 6.55 2.96
C GLU A 44 26.60 7.34 1.80
N ALA A 45 26.80 6.69 0.64
CA ALA A 45 27.33 7.30 -0.57
C ALA A 45 26.24 7.90 -1.46
N SER A 46 25.05 8.21 -0.92
CA SER A 46 23.90 8.58 -1.74
C SER A 46 23.98 10.02 -2.30
N ASP A 47 24.61 10.12 -3.47
CA ASP A 47 23.92 10.49 -4.71
C ASP A 47 22.76 11.52 -4.58
N GLU A 48 22.94 12.72 -5.16
CA GLU A 48 22.04 13.91 -5.18
C GLU A 48 20.56 13.61 -5.52
N TRP A 49 20.29 12.42 -6.04
CA TRP A 49 19.00 11.92 -6.50
C TRP A 49 18.16 11.28 -5.39
N GLU A 50 18.76 10.71 -4.34
CA GLU A 50 17.98 10.34 -3.13
C GLU A 50 17.35 11.59 -2.52
N ARG A 51 18.10 12.69 -2.50
CA ARG A 51 17.60 14.01 -2.11
C ARG A 51 16.46 14.47 -3.02
N LEU A 52 16.56 14.29 -4.34
CA LEU A 52 15.47 14.63 -5.27
C LEU A 52 14.21 13.80 -5.01
N LEU A 53 14.34 12.48 -4.80
CA LEU A 53 13.21 11.60 -4.53
C LEU A 53 12.58 11.92 -3.17
N GLN A 54 13.40 12.18 -2.14
CA GLN A 54 12.93 12.64 -0.84
C GLN A 54 12.28 14.02 -0.92
N ASN A 55 12.78 14.93 -1.76
CA ASN A 55 12.21 16.26 -1.96
C ASN A 55 10.87 16.21 -2.67
N GLN A 56 10.65 15.26 -3.58
CA GLN A 56 9.41 15.14 -4.35
C GLN A 56 8.34 14.25 -3.69
N THR A 57 8.74 13.29 -2.85
CA THR A 57 7.81 12.34 -2.24
C THR A 57 7.46 12.72 -0.81
N VAL A 58 6.19 12.61 -0.45
CA VAL A 58 5.76 12.69 0.96
C VAL A 58 6.33 11.48 1.72
N HIS A 59 6.86 11.74 2.91
CA HIS A 59 7.20 10.71 3.88
C HIS A 59 6.10 10.67 4.94
N LEU A 60 5.50 9.50 5.12
CA LEU A 60 4.46 9.31 6.12
C LEU A 60 5.10 8.83 7.43
N PRO A 61 5.00 9.59 8.54
CA PRO A 61 5.56 9.16 9.82
C PRO A 61 4.93 7.85 10.32
N PRO A 62 5.65 7.05 11.13
CA PRO A 62 5.12 5.83 11.71
C PRO A 62 3.87 6.09 12.54
N HIS A 63 2.91 5.17 12.48
CA HIS A 63 1.65 5.23 13.22
C HIS A 63 1.19 3.80 13.56
N PRO A 64 0.55 3.56 14.73
CA PRO A 64 0.10 2.23 15.14
C PRO A 64 -0.86 1.57 14.15
N ASN A 65 -1.64 2.35 13.40
CA ASN A 65 -2.61 1.86 12.41
C ASN A 65 -2.15 1.98 10.95
N ILE A 66 -0.84 2.14 10.72
CA ILE A 66 -0.22 2.10 9.39
C ILE A 66 0.79 0.95 9.38
N VAL A 67 0.88 0.22 8.25
CA VAL A 67 1.77 -0.92 8.09
C VAL A 67 3.20 -0.61 8.54
N CYS A 68 3.78 -1.50 9.36
CA CYS A 68 5.16 -1.36 9.83
C CYS A 68 6.14 -1.80 8.73
N MET A 69 6.53 -0.86 7.87
CA MET A 69 7.53 -1.05 6.83
C MET A 69 8.90 -0.60 7.34
N PHE A 70 9.78 -1.56 7.62
CA PHE A 70 11.12 -1.27 8.17
C PHE A 70 11.99 -0.52 7.15
N GLY A 71 11.93 -0.94 5.89
CA GLY A 71 12.64 -0.32 4.80
C GLY A 71 12.40 -1.06 3.49
N PHE A 72 13.12 -0.64 2.46
CA PHE A 72 13.05 -1.22 1.13
C PHE A 72 14.43 -1.24 0.47
N PHE A 73 14.58 -2.10 -0.52
CA PHE A 73 15.79 -2.15 -1.33
C PHE A 73 15.49 -2.71 -2.72
N CYS A 74 16.32 -2.39 -3.70
CA CYS A 74 16.31 -3.05 -5.00
C CYS A 74 17.40 -4.12 -5.02
N ASP A 75 17.06 -5.33 -5.46
CA ASP A 75 18.00 -6.44 -5.61
C ASP A 75 17.58 -7.34 -6.78
N GLU A 76 18.43 -8.31 -7.11
CA GLU A 76 18.17 -9.28 -8.15
C GLU A 76 17.04 -10.24 -7.77
N VAL A 77 16.17 -10.52 -8.74
CA VAL A 77 15.07 -11.48 -8.57
C VAL A 77 15.61 -12.88 -8.37
N ARG A 78 15.43 -13.45 -7.19
CA ARG A 78 15.90 -14.81 -6.89
C ARG A 78 14.92 -15.87 -7.39
N ASN A 79 15.41 -17.10 -7.54
CA ASN A 79 14.54 -18.24 -7.81
C ASN A 79 13.91 -18.73 -6.50
N PHE A 80 12.66 -18.35 -6.25
CA PHE A 80 11.91 -18.81 -5.08
C PHE A 80 11.24 -20.16 -5.37
N PRO A 81 11.16 -21.08 -4.38
CA PRO A 81 10.70 -22.46 -4.58
C PRO A 81 9.37 -22.60 -5.35
N ASP A 82 8.40 -21.71 -5.07
CA ASP A 82 7.06 -21.75 -5.70
C ASP A 82 6.88 -20.71 -6.81
N GLY A 83 7.94 -19.99 -7.20
CA GLY A 83 7.82 -18.88 -8.16
C GLY A 83 7.32 -19.32 -9.54
N HIS A 84 7.69 -20.52 -9.97
CA HIS A 84 7.24 -21.10 -11.24
C HIS A 84 5.75 -21.47 -11.25
N LEU A 85 5.16 -21.70 -10.07
CA LEU A 85 3.74 -22.02 -9.91
C LEU A 85 2.91 -20.75 -9.72
N LEU A 86 3.38 -19.83 -8.88
CA LEU A 86 2.61 -18.67 -8.43
C LEU A 86 2.69 -17.48 -9.40
N TYR A 87 3.84 -17.26 -10.03
CA TYR A 87 4.08 -16.09 -10.89
C TYR A 87 5.07 -16.38 -12.03
N PRO A 88 4.88 -17.45 -12.83
CA PRO A 88 5.86 -17.86 -13.85
C PRO A 88 6.18 -16.76 -14.86
N VAL A 89 5.19 -15.96 -15.26
CA VAL A 89 5.36 -14.86 -16.24
C VAL A 89 6.14 -13.67 -15.68
N ALA A 90 6.12 -13.48 -14.36
CA ALA A 90 6.83 -12.38 -13.68
C ALA A 90 8.31 -12.69 -13.44
N GLN A 91 8.73 -13.93 -13.67
CA GLN A 91 10.12 -14.33 -13.49
C GLN A 91 10.99 -13.79 -14.64
N PRO A 92 12.27 -13.49 -14.37
CA PRO A 92 13.20 -13.13 -15.43
C PRO A 92 13.52 -14.33 -16.32
N GLN A 93 13.88 -14.05 -17.58
CA GLN A 93 14.23 -15.07 -18.57
C GLN A 93 15.36 -16.02 -18.13
N ARG A 94 16.28 -15.54 -17.28
CA ARG A 94 17.34 -16.38 -16.71
C ARG A 94 16.86 -17.43 -15.71
N ILE A 95 15.67 -17.25 -15.13
CA ILE A 95 15.03 -18.21 -14.19
C ILE A 95 13.96 -19.02 -14.93
N ASN A 96 13.14 -18.36 -15.74
CA ASN A 96 12.12 -19.00 -16.57
C ASN A 96 12.24 -18.44 -18.00
N PRO A 97 12.68 -19.22 -18.99
CA PRO A 97 12.82 -18.75 -20.37
C PRO A 97 11.54 -18.16 -20.99
N GLN A 98 10.36 -18.54 -20.50
CA GLN A 98 9.06 -17.99 -20.94
C GLN A 98 8.59 -16.78 -20.10
N GLY A 99 9.39 -16.36 -19.12
CA GLY A 99 9.12 -15.22 -18.27
C GLY A 99 9.42 -13.89 -18.97
N TYR A 100 8.72 -12.84 -18.55
CA TYR A 100 8.85 -11.47 -19.05
C TYR A 100 9.40 -10.51 -17.99
N GLY A 101 9.73 -11.02 -16.80
CA GLY A 101 10.27 -10.21 -15.72
C GLY A 101 11.68 -9.67 -15.99
N ARG A 102 12.02 -8.58 -15.32
CA ARG A 102 13.35 -8.00 -15.29
C ARG A 102 14.20 -8.64 -14.20
N ASN A 103 15.52 -8.60 -14.39
CA ASN A 103 16.47 -9.23 -13.46
C ASN A 103 16.50 -8.58 -12.07
N MET A 104 16.07 -7.33 -11.93
CA MET A 104 16.05 -6.56 -10.67
C MET A 104 14.64 -6.13 -10.34
N SER A 105 14.29 -6.11 -9.05
CA SER A 105 13.02 -5.57 -8.56
C SER A 105 13.11 -4.89 -7.20
N LEU A 106 12.02 -4.25 -6.77
CA LEU A 106 11.87 -3.65 -5.45
C LEU A 106 11.41 -4.68 -4.43
N TYR A 107 12.04 -4.66 -3.27
CA TYR A 107 11.72 -5.46 -2.09
C TYR A 107 11.36 -4.54 -0.92
N LEU A 108 10.29 -4.89 -0.21
CA LEU A 108 9.79 -4.15 0.95
C LEU A 108 9.80 -5.09 2.15
N LEU A 109 10.59 -4.74 3.18
CA LEU A 109 10.65 -5.51 4.42
C LEU A 109 9.65 -4.93 5.42
N MET A 110 8.71 -5.75 5.86
CA MET A 110 7.63 -5.34 6.74
C MET A 110 7.39 -6.34 7.87
N LYS A 111 6.69 -5.89 8.91
CA LYS A 111 6.12 -6.78 9.91
C LYS A 111 5.13 -7.74 9.23
N ARG A 112 5.13 -9.02 9.63
CA ARG A 112 4.09 -9.97 9.23
C ARG A 112 2.87 -9.82 10.13
N TYR A 113 1.69 -9.83 9.52
CA TYR A 113 0.39 -9.75 10.17
C TYR A 113 -0.36 -11.08 10.00
N ASP A 114 -1.34 -11.36 10.86
CA ASP A 114 -2.03 -12.64 10.92
C ASP A 114 -3.03 -12.81 9.78
N HIS A 115 -3.82 -11.77 9.50
CA HIS A 115 -4.91 -11.81 8.52
C HIS A 115 -5.04 -10.49 7.77
N SER A 116 -5.71 -10.51 6.61
CA SER A 116 -6.44 -9.33 6.15
C SER A 116 -7.72 -9.16 6.96
N LEU A 117 -8.29 -7.95 6.99
CA LEU A 117 -9.60 -7.70 7.60
C LEU A 117 -10.66 -8.60 6.95
N ARG A 118 -10.59 -8.76 5.62
CA ARG A 118 -11.44 -9.69 4.88
C ARG A 118 -11.34 -11.12 5.44
N GLY A 119 -10.12 -11.64 5.59
CA GLY A 119 -9.89 -12.98 6.11
C GLY A 119 -10.34 -13.15 7.57
N LEU A 120 -10.20 -12.13 8.41
CA LEU A 120 -10.70 -12.15 9.79
C LEU A 120 -12.22 -12.23 9.83
N LEU A 121 -12.91 -11.36 9.09
CA LEU A 121 -14.38 -11.30 9.06
C LEU A 121 -15.00 -12.58 8.46
N ASP A 122 -14.28 -13.26 7.57
CA ASP A 122 -14.72 -14.51 6.95
C ASP A 122 -14.52 -15.73 7.87
N SER A 123 -13.65 -15.64 8.88
CA SER A 123 -13.25 -16.78 9.72
C SER A 123 -13.66 -16.68 11.19
N GLN A 124 -13.96 -15.48 11.70
CA GLN A 124 -14.24 -15.25 13.12
C GLN A 124 -15.43 -14.32 13.32
N ASP A 125 -16.29 -14.64 14.28
CA ASP A 125 -17.27 -13.70 14.76
C ASP A 125 -16.67 -12.79 15.83
N LEU A 126 -16.73 -11.47 15.58
CA LEU A 126 -16.17 -10.46 16.45
C LEU A 126 -17.27 -9.87 17.33
N SER A 127 -16.96 -9.66 18.60
CA SER A 127 -17.83 -8.89 19.49
C SER A 127 -18.06 -7.47 18.95
N THR A 128 -19.23 -6.89 19.25
CA THR A 128 -19.55 -5.50 18.88
C THR A 128 -18.48 -4.52 19.34
N ARG A 129 -17.90 -4.74 20.53
CA ARG A 129 -16.78 -3.93 21.04
C ARG A 129 -15.57 -3.97 20.12
N ASN A 130 -15.15 -5.16 19.69
CA ASN A 130 -14.00 -5.30 18.79
C ASN A 130 -14.28 -4.68 17.42
N ARG A 131 -15.50 -4.83 16.88
CA ARG A 131 -15.94 -4.18 15.63
C ARG A 131 -15.85 -2.65 15.72
N ILE A 132 -16.31 -2.05 16.82
CA ILE A 132 -16.17 -0.60 17.08
C ILE A 132 -14.69 -0.19 17.15
N LEU A 133 -13.85 -0.95 17.85
CA LEU A 133 -12.43 -0.65 17.97
C LEU A 133 -11.69 -0.76 16.62
N LEU A 134 -12.05 -1.71 15.76
CA LEU A 134 -11.50 -1.81 14.41
C LEU A 134 -11.90 -0.59 13.56
N LEU A 135 -13.17 -0.18 13.58
CA LEU A 135 -13.60 1.03 12.87
C LEU A 135 -12.85 2.27 13.39
N ALA A 136 -12.71 2.43 14.71
CA ALA A 136 -11.98 3.56 15.30
C ALA A 136 -10.51 3.59 14.85
N GLN A 137 -9.83 2.45 14.85
CA GLN A 137 -8.45 2.32 14.36
C GLN A 137 -8.31 2.66 12.87
N MET A 138 -9.27 2.24 12.04
CA MET A 138 -9.29 2.59 10.62
C MET A 138 -9.47 4.11 10.41
N LEU A 139 -10.32 4.75 11.20
CA LEU A 139 -10.52 6.20 11.16
C LEU A 139 -9.26 6.95 11.61
N GLU A 140 -8.54 6.47 12.63
CA GLU A 140 -7.24 7.05 13.03
C GLU A 140 -6.19 6.90 11.94
N ALA A 141 -6.14 5.77 11.24
CA ALA A 141 -5.25 5.60 10.08
C ALA A 141 -5.53 6.65 8.99
N VAL A 142 -6.79 6.83 8.60
CA VAL A 142 -7.17 7.81 7.56
C VAL A 142 -6.95 9.25 8.02
N ASN A 143 -7.23 9.56 9.28
CA ASN A 143 -6.91 10.86 9.88
C ASN A 143 -5.40 11.14 9.82
N HIS A 144 -4.57 10.14 10.14
CA HIS A 144 -3.11 10.25 10.02
C HIS A 144 -2.66 10.50 8.57
N LEU A 145 -3.22 9.78 7.59
CA LEU A 145 -2.92 10.03 6.17
C LEU A 145 -3.29 11.46 5.75
N SER A 146 -4.52 11.89 6.05
CA SER A 146 -5.03 13.21 5.68
C SER A 146 -4.18 14.35 6.25
N ARG A 147 -3.77 14.24 7.53
CA ARG A 147 -2.88 15.22 8.19
C ARG A 147 -1.53 15.38 7.52
N HIS A 148 -1.06 14.33 6.84
CA HIS A 148 0.22 14.34 6.13
C HIS A 148 0.06 14.56 4.61
N GLY A 149 -1.14 14.92 4.14
CA GLY A 149 -1.40 15.18 2.74
C GLY A 149 -1.33 13.91 1.87
N VAL A 150 -1.59 12.74 2.46
CA VAL A 150 -1.63 11.46 1.75
C VAL A 150 -3.09 11.00 1.61
N ALA A 151 -3.44 10.51 0.42
CA ALA A 151 -4.67 9.74 0.22
C ALA A 151 -4.31 8.33 -0.24
N HIS A 152 -4.91 7.31 0.37
CA HIS A 152 -4.65 5.90 0.06
C HIS A 152 -5.19 5.50 -1.32
N ARG A 153 -6.43 5.92 -1.66
CA ARG A 153 -7.11 5.67 -2.95
C ARG A 153 -7.41 4.19 -3.31
N ASP A 154 -7.04 3.25 -2.46
CA ASP A 154 -7.35 1.81 -2.60
C ASP A 154 -7.70 1.17 -1.25
N ILE A 155 -8.50 1.85 -0.42
CA ILE A 155 -8.98 1.27 0.85
C ILE A 155 -10.02 0.20 0.51
N LYS A 156 -9.75 -1.03 0.94
CA LYS A 156 -10.61 -2.22 0.85
C LYS A 156 -10.21 -3.22 1.95
N SER A 157 -11.10 -4.14 2.30
CA SER A 157 -10.85 -5.09 3.39
C SER A 157 -9.65 -6.03 3.14
N ASP A 158 -9.23 -6.20 1.89
CA ASP A 158 -7.99 -6.92 1.53
C ASP A 158 -6.70 -6.15 1.87
N ASN A 159 -6.74 -4.81 1.77
CA ASN A 159 -5.59 -3.93 2.02
C ASN A 159 -5.50 -3.48 3.49
N VAL A 160 -6.39 -3.96 4.34
CA VAL A 160 -6.35 -3.75 5.78
C VAL A 160 -5.84 -5.03 6.42
N LEU A 161 -4.75 -4.95 7.19
CA LEU A 161 -4.16 -6.10 7.87
C LEU A 161 -4.47 -6.07 9.36
N ILE A 162 -4.49 -7.25 9.97
CA ILE A 162 -4.84 -7.48 11.36
C ILE A 162 -3.71 -8.20 12.07
N GLU A 163 -3.34 -7.68 13.24
CA GLU A 163 -2.56 -8.38 14.24
C GLU A 163 -3.48 -8.82 15.38
N LEU A 164 -3.51 -10.12 15.65
CA LEU A 164 -4.22 -10.69 16.77
C LEU A 164 -3.41 -10.47 18.07
N GLN A 165 -4.11 -10.21 19.16
CA GLN A 165 -3.51 -10.05 20.48
C GLN A 165 -4.13 -11.04 21.45
N VAL A 166 -3.32 -11.56 22.36
CA VAL A 166 -3.80 -12.38 23.47
C VAL A 166 -4.48 -11.46 24.49
N ASP A 167 -5.73 -11.78 24.84
CA ASP A 167 -6.53 -11.05 25.83
C ASP A 167 -6.78 -9.56 25.54
N ALA A 168 -6.61 -9.12 24.29
CA ALA A 168 -6.85 -7.75 23.85
C ALA A 168 -7.56 -7.69 22.49
N ALA A 169 -8.01 -6.49 22.12
CA ALA A 169 -8.67 -6.28 20.82
C ALA A 169 -7.63 -6.38 19.68
N PRO A 170 -8.02 -6.90 18.49
CA PRO A 170 -7.11 -6.94 17.36
C PRO A 170 -6.64 -5.55 16.93
N VAL A 171 -5.38 -5.46 16.51
CA VAL A 171 -4.79 -4.23 15.97
C VAL A 171 -4.97 -4.20 14.46
N LEU A 172 -5.51 -3.10 13.96
CA LEU A 172 -5.72 -2.86 12.54
C LEU A 172 -4.62 -1.97 11.98
N VAL A 173 -4.07 -2.34 10.83
CA VAL A 173 -3.18 -1.47 10.07
C VAL A 173 -3.63 -1.34 8.62
N LEU A 174 -3.50 -0.14 8.07
CA LEU A 174 -3.69 0.11 6.64
C LEU A 174 -2.38 -0.21 5.89
N SER A 175 -2.50 -0.95 4.79
CA SER A 175 -1.38 -1.46 3.98
C SER A 175 -1.64 -1.25 2.47
N ASP A 176 -0.61 -1.52 1.67
CA ASP A 176 -0.62 -1.35 0.20
C ASP A 176 -0.82 0.09 -0.29
N PHE A 177 0.29 0.82 -0.34
CA PHE A 177 0.31 2.22 -0.76
C PHE A 177 0.54 2.38 -2.26
N GLY A 178 0.51 1.31 -3.07
CA GLY A 178 0.83 1.36 -4.50
C GLY A 178 -0.04 2.35 -5.28
N CYS A 179 -1.29 2.53 -4.85
CA CYS A 179 -2.23 3.47 -5.45
C CYS A 179 -2.27 4.83 -4.75
N CYS A 180 -1.45 5.13 -3.74
CA CYS A 180 -1.63 6.36 -2.98
C CYS A 180 -1.34 7.65 -3.80
N LEU A 181 -1.90 8.75 -3.32
CA LEU A 181 -1.50 10.11 -3.69
C LEU A 181 -0.65 10.65 -2.55
N ALA A 182 0.58 11.01 -2.85
CA ALA A 182 1.60 11.45 -1.89
C ALA A 182 2.44 12.59 -2.49
N ASP A 183 1.74 13.60 -3.01
CA ASP A 183 2.31 14.74 -3.74
C ASP A 183 2.56 15.93 -2.79
N LYS A 184 3.81 16.39 -2.71
CA LYS A 184 4.18 17.53 -1.85
C LYS A 184 3.72 18.90 -2.37
N VAL A 185 3.52 19.02 -3.68
CA VAL A 185 3.18 20.28 -4.35
C VAL A 185 1.68 20.52 -4.27
N HIS A 186 0.89 19.49 -4.62
CA HIS A 186 -0.56 19.62 -4.70
C HIS A 186 -1.32 18.98 -3.52
N GLY A 187 -0.62 18.23 -2.66
CA GLY A 187 -1.20 17.57 -1.49
C GLY A 187 -2.30 16.59 -1.90
N LEU A 188 -3.50 16.78 -1.35
CA LEU A 188 -4.68 15.94 -1.59
C LEU A 188 -5.46 16.34 -2.86
N ARG A 189 -4.91 17.22 -3.69
CA ARG A 189 -5.53 17.68 -4.94
C ARG A 189 -4.73 17.16 -6.12
N LEU A 190 -5.40 16.63 -7.13
CA LEU A 190 -4.77 16.10 -8.34
C LEU A 190 -5.36 16.80 -9.57
N PRO A 191 -4.56 17.50 -10.38
CA PRO A 191 -5.02 18.03 -11.67
C PRO A 191 -5.55 16.90 -12.57
N TYR A 192 -6.73 17.11 -13.16
CA TYR A 192 -7.44 16.10 -13.94
C TYR A 192 -7.67 16.58 -15.37
N VAL A 193 -6.58 16.67 -16.13
CA VAL A 193 -6.54 17.29 -17.46
C VAL A 193 -7.03 16.36 -18.58
N SER A 194 -6.93 15.04 -18.41
CA SER A 194 -7.39 14.02 -19.37
C SER A 194 -7.91 12.77 -18.66
N GLN A 195 -8.59 11.90 -19.40
CA GLN A 195 -9.09 10.60 -18.90
C GLN A 195 -7.96 9.62 -18.54
N ASP A 196 -6.72 9.85 -19.01
CA ASP A 196 -5.58 8.96 -18.75
C ASP A 196 -5.00 9.13 -17.35
N VAL A 197 -5.43 10.16 -16.62
CA VAL A 197 -5.00 10.40 -15.24
C VAL A 197 -5.59 9.32 -14.32
N ASP A 198 -4.69 8.57 -13.67
CA ASP A 198 -5.06 7.55 -12.69
C ASP A 198 -5.80 8.14 -11.49
N LYS A 199 -7.10 7.83 -11.39
CA LYS A 199 -7.97 8.22 -10.28
C LYS A 199 -7.78 7.40 -9.00
N GLY A 200 -7.03 6.29 -9.02
CA GLY A 200 -6.86 5.36 -7.90
C GLY A 200 -7.28 3.93 -8.22
N GLY A 201 -7.05 3.02 -7.25
CA GLY A 201 -7.06 1.57 -7.49
C GLY A 201 -8.39 0.85 -7.33
N ASN A 202 -9.35 1.40 -6.57
CA ASN A 202 -10.63 0.75 -6.32
C ASN A 202 -11.82 1.53 -6.87
N ALA A 203 -12.25 1.18 -8.09
CA ALA A 203 -13.43 1.79 -8.71
C ALA A 203 -14.73 1.53 -7.93
N ALA A 204 -14.86 0.38 -7.26
CA ALA A 204 -16.09 0.00 -6.56
C ALA A 204 -16.35 0.83 -5.30
N LEU A 205 -15.29 1.27 -4.61
CA LEU A 205 -15.36 2.10 -3.41
C LEU A 205 -14.94 3.56 -3.67
N MET A 206 -14.83 3.95 -4.94
CA MET A 206 -14.43 5.30 -5.32
C MET A 206 -15.47 6.31 -4.84
N ALA A 207 -15.00 7.35 -4.14
CA ALA A 207 -15.86 8.39 -3.62
C ALA A 207 -16.58 9.14 -4.76
N PRO A 208 -17.85 9.55 -4.58
CA PRO A 208 -18.65 10.14 -5.64
C PRO A 208 -18.05 11.45 -6.18
N GLU A 209 -17.34 12.21 -5.35
CA GLU A 209 -16.62 13.43 -5.77
C GLU A 209 -15.43 13.14 -6.70
N ILE A 210 -14.88 11.92 -6.67
CA ILE A 210 -13.80 11.48 -7.57
C ILE A 210 -14.40 10.85 -8.83
N PHE A 211 -15.41 9.99 -8.65
CA PHE A 211 -16.05 9.26 -9.73
C PHE A 211 -16.73 10.20 -10.74
N ASN A 212 -17.56 11.12 -10.24
CA ASN A 212 -18.39 12.00 -11.07
C ASN A 212 -17.61 13.19 -11.67
N THR A 213 -16.37 13.43 -11.25
CA THR A 213 -15.57 14.53 -11.77
C THR A 213 -15.12 14.21 -13.21
N MET A 214 -15.39 15.14 -14.12
CA MET A 214 -15.02 15.07 -15.54
C MET A 214 -13.69 15.79 -15.78
N PRO A 215 -12.86 15.32 -16.72
CA PRO A 215 -11.57 15.95 -16.99
C PRO A 215 -11.74 17.26 -17.76
N GLY A 216 -10.77 18.14 -17.57
CA GLY A 216 -10.72 19.42 -18.28
C GLY A 216 -9.51 20.26 -17.87
N PRO A 217 -9.22 21.36 -18.59
CA PRO A 217 -7.99 22.15 -18.39
C PRO A 217 -7.76 22.65 -16.96
N PHE A 218 -8.84 22.83 -16.20
CA PHE A 218 -8.81 23.31 -14.81
C PHE A 218 -9.52 22.35 -13.84
N ALA A 219 -9.85 21.13 -14.28
CA ALA A 219 -10.51 20.15 -13.41
C ALA A 219 -9.52 19.61 -12.38
N VAL A 220 -9.99 19.40 -11.16
CA VAL A 220 -9.20 18.92 -10.03
C VAL A 220 -9.97 17.85 -9.29
N LEU A 221 -9.32 16.71 -9.04
CA LEU A 221 -9.81 15.68 -8.15
C LEU A 221 -9.38 16.03 -6.72
N ASN A 222 -10.34 16.12 -5.81
CA ASN A 222 -10.09 16.45 -4.40
C ASN A 222 -10.26 15.21 -3.53
N TYR A 223 -9.15 14.63 -3.08
CA TYR A 223 -9.13 13.44 -2.24
C TYR A 223 -9.28 13.73 -0.74
N GLY A 224 -9.54 14.98 -0.35
CA GLY A 224 -9.58 15.41 1.05
C GLY A 224 -10.51 14.60 1.97
N LYS A 225 -11.55 13.98 1.42
CA LYS A 225 -12.48 13.10 2.16
C LYS A 225 -12.74 11.75 1.47
N ALA A 226 -12.04 11.45 0.38
CA ALA A 226 -12.32 10.27 -0.44
C ALA A 226 -12.06 8.96 0.33
N ASP A 227 -10.98 8.89 1.10
CA ASP A 227 -10.68 7.71 1.93
C ASP A 227 -11.73 7.51 3.05
N LEU A 228 -12.31 8.59 3.57
CA LEU A 228 -13.36 8.52 4.59
C LEU A 228 -14.65 7.90 4.02
N TRP A 229 -14.96 8.14 2.74
CA TRP A 229 -16.05 7.48 2.04
C TRP A 229 -15.85 5.95 2.00
N ALA A 230 -14.64 5.51 1.65
CA ALA A 230 -14.30 4.08 1.65
C ALA A 230 -14.42 3.48 3.06
N CYS A 231 -13.99 4.18 4.11
CA CYS A 231 -14.21 3.74 5.50
C CYS A 231 -15.70 3.55 5.84
N GLY A 232 -16.57 4.43 5.34
CA GLY A 232 -18.02 4.28 5.50
C GLY A 232 -18.56 3.00 4.87
N ALA A 233 -18.07 2.64 3.68
CA ALA A 233 -18.42 1.37 3.04
C ALA A 233 -17.89 0.16 3.83
N LEU A 234 -16.62 0.19 4.26
CA LEU A 234 -16.02 -0.88 5.07
C LEU A 234 -16.70 -1.03 6.44
N ALA A 235 -17.30 0.03 6.99
CA ALA A 235 -18.07 -0.09 8.23
C ALA A 235 -19.23 -1.08 8.07
N TYR A 236 -19.87 -1.18 6.90
CA TYR A 236 -20.88 -2.20 6.66
C TYR A 236 -20.29 -3.61 6.67
N GLU A 237 -19.07 -3.83 6.18
CA GLU A 237 -18.40 -5.13 6.31
C GLU A 237 -18.05 -5.44 7.77
N ILE A 238 -17.59 -4.44 8.52
CA ILE A 238 -17.19 -4.57 9.93
C ILE A 238 -18.39 -4.83 10.85
N PHE A 239 -19.58 -4.29 10.56
CA PHE A 239 -20.78 -4.43 11.41
C PHE A 239 -21.87 -5.33 10.85
N GLY A 240 -21.84 -5.61 9.55
CA GLY A 240 -22.82 -6.44 8.88
C GLY A 240 -22.61 -7.92 9.18
N ASN A 241 -23.73 -8.64 9.24
CA ASN A 241 -23.75 -10.05 8.87
C ASN A 241 -23.95 -10.07 7.36
N ARG A 242 -23.03 -10.70 6.62
CA ARG A 242 -23.16 -10.83 5.16
C ARG A 242 -24.42 -11.58 4.77
#